data_AF-A0A3D8WY48-F1
#
_entry.id   AF-A0A3D8WY48-F1
#
_cell.length_a   1.000
_cell.length_b   1.000
_cell.length_c   1.000
_cell.angle_alpha   90.00
_cell.angle_beta   90.00
_cell.angle_gamma   90.00
#
_symmetry.space_group_name_H-M   'P 1'
#
loop_
_entity.id
_entity.type
_entity.pdbx_description
1 polymer ?
#
loop_
_entity_poly.entity_id
_entity_poly.type
_entity_poly.pdbx_seq_one_letter_code
_entity_poly.pdbx_strand_id
1 'polypeptide(L)' 'MTDEKPRKKNIYKRTLAMDLIKLGNTLSHSMRNRDRPQFQVFVFYEDDKLIEDMLYLAERYRMERKYNKGE' A
#
# COMPACT_ATOMS: atom_id res chain seq x y z
N MET A 1 -15.04 9.27 23.47
CA MET A 1 -14.19 8.85 22.33
C MET A 1 -13.78 7.43 22.62
N THR A 2 -14.15 6.46 21.79
CA THR A 2 -13.76 5.07 22.00
C THR A 2 -12.26 4.94 21.75
N ASP A 3 -11.51 4.40 22.73
CA ASP A 3 -10.05 4.17 22.68
C ASP A 3 -9.65 3.03 21.72
N GLU A 4 -10.31 2.94 20.57
CA GLU A 4 -10.08 1.86 19.63
C GLU A 4 -8.79 2.12 18.86
N LYS A 5 -7.87 1.15 18.90
CA LYS A 5 -6.58 1.28 18.21
C LYS A 5 -6.83 1.46 16.71
N PRO A 6 -6.15 2.42 16.05
CA PRO A 6 -6.33 2.64 14.63
C PRO A 6 -5.96 1.37 13.86
N ARG A 7 -6.83 0.98 12.93
CA ARG A 7 -6.61 -0.17 12.05
C ARG A 7 -5.36 0.05 11.19
N LYS A 8 -4.70 -1.04 10.82
CA LYS A 8 -3.45 -1.01 10.05
C LYS A 8 -3.46 -2.02 8.92
N LYS A 9 -2.81 -1.66 7.82
CA LYS A 9 -2.67 -2.50 6.64
C LYS A 9 -1.21 -2.76 6.30
N ASN A 10 -0.88 -4.03 6.06
CA ASN A 10 0.44 -4.42 5.59
C ASN A 10 0.50 -4.38 4.05
N ILE A 11 1.52 -3.71 3.52
CA ILE A 11 1.85 -3.65 2.10
C ILE A 11 3.22 -4.30 1.89
N TYR A 12 3.23 -5.40 1.14
CA TYR A 12 4.42 -6.21 0.90
C TYR A 12 5.19 -5.80 -0.36
N LYS A 13 4.53 -5.10 -1.29
CA LYS A 13 5.14 -4.66 -2.55
C LYS A 13 5.72 -3.26 -2.38
N ARG A 14 7.04 -3.14 -2.50
CA ARG A 14 7.77 -1.87 -2.34
C ARG A 14 7.23 -0.75 -3.26
N THR A 15 6.99 -1.05 -4.53
CA THR A 15 6.52 -0.02 -5.48
C THR A 15 5.15 0.53 -5.09
N LEU A 16 4.22 -0.35 -4.69
CA LEU A 16 2.90 0.05 -4.20
C LEU A 16 3.01 0.91 -2.93
N ALA A 17 3.85 0.52 -1.98
CA ALA A 17 4.08 1.31 -0.77
C ALA A 17 4.62 2.72 -1.09
N MET A 18 5.56 2.83 -2.03
CA MET A 18 6.11 4.12 -2.45
C MET A 18 5.06 4.99 -3.16
N ASP A 19 4.21 4.40 -4.00
CA ASP A 19 3.14 5.14 -4.67
C ASP A 19 2.09 5.64 -3.65
N LEU A 20 1.72 4.82 -2.67
CA LEU A 20 0.83 5.24 -1.57
C LEU A 20 1.43 6.38 -0.74
N ILE A 21 2.74 6.34 -0.45
CA ILE A 21 3.45 7.45 0.24
C ILE A 21 3.39 8.73 -0.61
N LYS A 22 3.63 8.64 -1.93
CA LYS A 22 3.54 9.81 -2.82
C LYS A 22 2.13 10.37 -2.90
N LEU A 23 1.10 9.54 -2.75
CA LEU A 23 -0.31 9.97 -2.66
C LEU A 23 -0.69 10.54 -1.27
N GLY A 24 0.27 10.64 -0.35
CA GLY A 24 0.08 11.25 0.97
C GLY A 24 -0.53 10.31 2.02
N ASN A 25 -0.47 8.99 1.83
CA ASN A 25 -0.92 8.03 2.84
C ASN A 25 0.05 7.97 4.03
N THR A 26 -0.49 7.81 5.23
CA THR A 26 0.32 7.82 6.46
C THR A 26 0.93 6.46 6.74
N LEU A 27 2.25 6.36 6.61
CA LEU A 27 3.03 5.19 7.04
C LEU A 27 3.10 5.17 8.57
N SER A 28 2.63 4.09 9.20
CA SER A 28 2.75 3.89 10.65
C SER A 28 4.17 3.47 11.04
N HIS A 29 4.69 2.43 10.38
CA HIS A 29 6.04 1.91 10.60
C HIS A 29 6.39 0.94 9.46
N SER A 30 7.60 0.41 9.49
CA SER A 30 7.99 -0.71 8.64
C SER A 30 8.73 -1.77 9.44
N MET A 31 8.66 -3.02 9.00
CA MET A 31 9.27 -4.15 9.69
C MET A 31 9.81 -5.16 8.69
N ARG A 32 10.72 -6.04 9.13
CA ARG A 32 11.11 -7.21 8.33
C ARG A 32 9.95 -8.20 8.28
N ASN A 33 9.77 -8.86 7.13
CA ASN A 33 8.82 -9.95 7.03
C ASN A 33 9.27 -11.11 7.94
N ARG A 34 8.32 -11.71 8.67
CA ARG A 34 8.58 -12.77 9.66
C ARG A 34 9.20 -14.02 9.05
N ASP A 35 8.69 -14.45 7.90
CA ASP A 35 9.09 -15.71 7.26
C ASP A 35 10.28 -15.52 6.32
N ARG A 36 10.43 -14.29 5.78
CA ARG A 36 11.48 -13.94 4.82
C ARG A 36 12.11 -12.60 5.18
N PRO A 37 13.07 -12.57 6.14
CA PRO A 37 13.64 -11.34 6.68
C PRO A 37 14.31 -10.42 5.65
N GLN A 38 14.66 -10.93 4.46
CA GLN A 38 15.16 -10.11 3.36
C GLN A 38 14.13 -9.10 2.83
N PHE A 39 12.83 -9.36 3.02
CA PHE A 39 11.76 -8.48 2.57
C PHE A 39 11.33 -7.49 3.66
N GLN A 40 11.03 -6.27 3.23
CA GLN A 40 10.45 -5.22 4.08
C GLN A 40 8.93 -5.21 3.91
N VAL A 41 8.20 -5.11 5.02
CA VAL A 41 6.76 -4.87 5.08
C VAL A 41 6.52 -3.43 5.47
N PHE A 42 5.69 -2.71 4.72
CA PHE A 42 5.30 -1.34 5.00
C PHE A 42 3.90 -1.33 5.60
N VAL A 43 3.73 -0.69 6.76
CA VAL A 43 2.46 -0.71 7.49
C VAL A 43 1.85 0.68 7.48
N PHE A 44 0.65 0.81 6.93
CA PHE A 44 -0.10 2.06 6.85
C PHE A 44 -1.26 2.06 7.84
N TYR A 45 -1.71 3.24 8.26
CA TYR A 45 -3.01 3.36 8.91
C TYR A 45 -4.12 3.09 7.90
N GLU A 46 -5.10 2.26 8.27
CA GLU A 46 -6.23 1.93 7.41
C GLU A 46 -7.35 2.94 7.65
N ASP A 47 -7.41 3.93 6.77
CA ASP A 47 -8.46 4.94 6.64
C ASP A 47 -9.13 4.85 5.25
N ASP A 48 -10.21 5.60 5.04
CA ASP A 48 -10.95 5.59 3.77
C ASP A 48 -10.05 6.04 2.60
N LYS A 49 -9.15 6.99 2.84
CA LYS A 49 -8.17 7.46 1.85
C LYS A 49 -7.27 6.32 1.36
N LEU A 50 -6.73 5.50 2.26
CA LEU A 50 -5.89 4.37 1.88
C LEU A 50 -6.66 3.40 0.97
N ILE A 51 -7.93 3.15 1.28
CA ILE A 51 -8.78 2.24 0.50
C ILE A 51 -9.01 2.81 -0.90
N GLU A 52 -9.37 4.08 -1.01
CA GLU A 52 -9.58 4.77 -2.29
C GLU A 52 -8.31 4.79 -3.15
N ASP A 53 -7.17 5.15 -2.56
CA ASP A 53 -5.89 5.20 -3.27
C ASP A 53 -5.43 3.82 -3.75
N MET A 54 -5.67 2.77 -2.97
CA MET A 54 -5.39 1.39 -3.39
C MET A 54 -6.25 0.99 -4.59
N LEU A 55 -7.54 1.35 -4.62
CA LEU A 55 -8.43 1.09 -5.76
C LEU A 55 -7.98 1.87 -7.00
N TYR A 56 -7.63 3.14 -6.84
CA TYR A 56 -7.08 3.98 -7.90
C TYR A 56 -5.82 3.36 -8.52
N LEU A 57 -4.84 2.97 -7.69
CA LEU A 57 -3.60 2.36 -8.15
C LEU A 57 -3.82 1.00 -8.80
N ALA A 58 -4.77 0.20 -8.30
CA ALA A 58 -5.12 -1.09 -8.89
C ALA A 58 -5.63 -0.94 -10.33
N GLU A 59 -6.53 0.02 -10.57
CA GLU A 59 -7.05 0.29 -11.91
C GLU A 59 -5.97 0.89 -12.82
N ARG A 60 -5.16 1.82 -12.31
CA ARG A 60 -4.01 2.38 -13.04
C ARG A 60 -3.05 1.28 -13.52
N TYR A 61 -2.62 0.39 -12.64
CA TYR A 61 -1.73 -0.72 -13.00
C TYR A 61 -2.38 -1.72 -13.97
N ARG A 62 -3.71 -1.86 -13.95
CA ARG A 62 -4.43 -2.69 -14.91
C ARG A 62 -4.39 -2.04 -16.30
N MET A 63 -4.63 -0.74 -16.39
CA MET A 63 -4.57 0.01 -17.65
C MET A 63 -3.16 0.01 -18.24
N GLU A 64 -2.13 0.33 -17.45
CA GLU A 64 -0.72 0.29 -17.89
C GLU A 64 -0.34 -1.08 -18.48
N ARG A 65 -0.76 -2.17 -17.83
CA ARG A 65 -0.53 -3.54 -18.34
C ARG A 65 -1.28 -3.84 -19.64
N LYS A 66 -2.44 -3.22 -19.88
CA LYS A 66 -3.20 -3.39 -21.11
C LYS A 66 -2.52 -2.67 -22.27
N TYR A 67 -2.05 -1.44 -22.05
CA TYR A 67 -1.31 -0.68 -23.07
C TYR A 67 0.01 -1.37 -23.45
N ASN A 68 0.80 -1.83 -22.47
CA ASN A 68 2.09 -2.47 -22.73
C ASN A 68 2.00 -3.87 -23.37
N LYS A 69 0.79 -4.45 -23.50
CA LYS A 69 0.55 -5.73 -24.20
C LYS A 69 0.06 -5.54 -25.64
N GLY A 70 -0.22 -4.30 -26.04
CA GLY A 70 -0.66 -3.94 -27.39
C GLY A 70 0.47 -3.51 -28.32
N GLU A 71 1.72 -3.58 -27.86
CA GLU A 71 2.97 -3.50 -28.66
C GLU A 71 3.51 -4.91 -28.90
#